data_AF-G0NBG2-F1
#
_entry.id   AF-G0NBG2-F1
#
_cell.length_a   1.000
_cell.length_b   1.000
_cell.length_c   1.000
_cell.angle_alpha   90.00
_cell.angle_beta   90.00
_cell.angle_gamma   90.00
#
_symmetry.space_group_name_H-M   'P 1'
#
loop_
_entity.id
_entity.type
_entity.pdbx_description
1 polymer ?
#
loop_
_entity_poly.entity_id
_entity_poly.type
_entity_poly.pdbx_seq_one_letter_code
_entity_poly.pdbx_strand_id
1 'polypeptide(L)'
;MVLQPNENEFTVLQDLDRFPQLPLMNFINLVSTALHSLLFYLIFYESSRKESQMYRFIFLTKTITLWGSAVHWGSLHSVVFLFPFPGLYGIGLLSGVFSSFVLMNIWIILFATMVLMMFLILLVRLKALARPERVFSFSTSSYIIFTTFLILFIYSPMSYCWLSAYSTPDSMKQFVLNYYPKCLKIFEIPGIFVYDDDWKFHRLIYCSRILMGVSGGIYVIICQIIIFEINQQCKTLSYHVVKYHRKALKDTLVQNAILLVFVTLAPLIQILNAYKKPEENTINITIIANLIFVSAPIPCTLAVIFQNTFYRGYIFGKLGIKERQPTIVDSTHKVTN
;
A
#
# COMPACT_ATOMS: atom_id res chain seq x y z
N MET A 1 7.74 32.38 9.67
CA MET A 1 7.64 32.01 11.09
C MET A 1 9.06 31.83 11.58
N VAL A 2 9.53 32.64 12.54
CA VAL A 2 10.90 32.50 13.06
C VAL A 2 10.89 31.28 13.97
N LEU A 3 11.53 30.18 13.55
CA LEU A 3 11.73 29.04 14.44
C LEU A 3 12.61 29.50 15.61
N GLN A 4 12.13 29.28 16.82
CA GLN A 4 12.95 29.43 18.01
C GLN A 4 13.70 28.12 18.27
N PRO A 5 14.94 28.17 18.80
CA PRO A 5 15.65 26.95 19.18
C PRO A 5 14.82 26.12 20.16
N ASN A 6 14.67 24.83 19.89
CA ASN A 6 14.03 23.90 20.79
C ASN A 6 15.11 23.28 21.70
N GLU A 7 15.14 23.72 22.96
CA GLU A 7 16.09 23.25 23.97
C GLU A 7 15.63 21.98 24.70
N ASN A 8 14.48 21.42 24.32
CA ASN A 8 13.96 20.20 24.94
C ASN A 8 14.81 19.00 24.55
N GLU A 9 14.93 18.06 25.48
CA GLU A 9 15.51 16.75 25.17
C GLU A 9 14.42 15.85 24.58
N PHE A 10 14.73 15.23 23.45
CA PHE A 10 13.83 14.32 22.78
C PHE A 10 14.03 12.92 23.35
N THR A 11 13.02 12.40 24.03
CA THR A 11 13.09 11.06 24.67
C THR A 11 13.42 9.96 23.64
N VAL A 12 12.89 10.09 22.42
CA VAL A 12 13.17 9.16 21.30
C VAL A 12 14.63 9.14 20.83
N LEU A 13 15.42 10.18 21.16
CA LEU A 13 16.85 10.26 20.84
C LEU A 13 17.74 9.82 22.01
N GLN A 14 17.21 9.78 23.24
CA GLN A 14 17.92 9.29 24.43
C GLN A 14 17.96 7.76 24.45
N ASP A 15 16.88 7.13 24.03
CA ASP A 15 16.78 5.68 23.85
C ASP A 15 16.71 5.36 22.35
N LEU A 16 17.82 4.91 21.79
CA LEU A 16 17.90 4.44 20.41
C LEU A 16 17.64 2.94 20.29
N ASP A 17 17.34 2.24 21.38
CA ASP A 17 17.05 0.82 21.30
C ASP A 17 15.75 0.59 20.54
N ARG A 18 15.87 -0.11 19.42
CA ARG A 18 14.77 -0.55 18.55
C ARG A 18 14.75 -2.06 18.43
N PHE A 19 15.37 -2.77 19.38
CA PHE A 19 15.61 -4.21 19.34
C PHE A 19 14.43 -5.05 18.84
N PRO A 20 13.16 -4.86 19.28
CA PRO A 20 12.08 -5.70 18.80
C PRO A 20 11.68 -5.44 17.34
N GLN A 21 11.97 -4.26 16.77
CA GLN A 21 11.45 -3.85 15.47
C GLN A 21 11.95 -4.77 14.33
N LEU A 22 13.26 -4.86 14.14
CA LEU A 22 13.84 -5.56 12.98
C LEU A 22 13.53 -7.08 13.01
N PRO A 23 13.72 -7.82 14.12
CA PRO A 23 13.40 -9.24 14.18
C PRO A 23 11.92 -9.53 13.90
N LEU A 24 11.01 -8.74 14.47
CA LEU A 24 9.56 -8.91 14.26
C LEU A 24 9.17 -8.62 12.81
N MET A 25 9.67 -7.53 12.22
CA MET A 25 9.40 -7.19 10.83
C MET A 25 9.96 -8.24 9.87
N ASN A 26 11.15 -8.78 10.14
CA ASN A 26 11.74 -9.88 9.37
C ASN A 26 10.90 -11.16 9.45
N PHE A 27 10.40 -11.52 10.65
CA PHE A 27 9.51 -12.66 10.82
C PHE A 27 8.21 -12.49 10.02
N ILE A 28 7.58 -11.32 10.09
CA ILE A 28 6.36 -11.02 9.32
C ILE A 28 6.66 -11.09 7.81
N ASN A 29 7.78 -10.52 7.36
CA ASN A 29 8.19 -10.57 5.96
C ASN A 29 8.49 -11.99 5.48
N LEU A 30 9.04 -12.86 6.34
CA LEU A 30 9.25 -14.27 6.02
C LEU A 30 7.92 -14.99 5.77
N VAL A 31 6.95 -14.81 6.67
CA VAL A 31 5.60 -15.37 6.52
C VAL A 31 4.92 -14.81 5.26
N SER A 32 5.00 -13.49 5.06
CA SER A 32 4.48 -12.81 3.88
C SER A 32 5.09 -13.35 2.59
N THR A 33 6.40 -13.57 2.57
CA THR A 33 7.12 -14.11 1.40
C THR A 33 6.64 -15.51 1.06
N ALA A 34 6.51 -16.41 2.05
CA ALA A 34 6.00 -17.76 1.82
C ALA A 34 4.58 -17.75 1.21
N LEU A 35 3.68 -16.89 1.72
CA LEU A 35 2.33 -16.74 1.19
C LEU A 35 2.31 -16.16 -0.23
N HIS A 36 3.15 -15.17 -0.52
CA HIS A 36 3.24 -14.58 -1.85
C HIS A 36 3.85 -15.54 -2.87
N SER A 37 4.86 -16.34 -2.49
CA SER A 37 5.39 -17.40 -3.34
C SER A 37 4.30 -18.41 -3.73
N LEU A 38 3.45 -18.82 -2.78
CA LEU A 38 2.29 -19.66 -3.07
C LEU A 38 1.32 -18.96 -4.03
N LEU A 39 0.99 -17.70 -3.78
CA LEU A 39 0.09 -16.95 -4.66
C LEU A 39 0.65 -16.80 -6.08
N PHE A 40 1.94 -16.49 -6.23
CA PHE A 40 2.60 -16.39 -7.53
C PHE A 40 2.54 -17.73 -8.27
N TYR A 41 2.86 -18.83 -7.58
CA TYR A 41 2.72 -20.16 -8.15
C TYR A 41 1.29 -20.41 -8.68
N LEU A 42 0.28 -20.06 -7.89
CA LEU A 42 -1.13 -20.22 -8.28
C LEU A 42 -1.53 -19.34 -9.47
N ILE A 43 -1.04 -18.08 -9.53
CA ILE A 43 -1.29 -17.16 -10.65
C ILE A 43 -0.67 -17.67 -11.96
N PHE A 44 0.52 -18.26 -11.89
CA PHE A 44 1.21 -18.82 -13.07
C PHE A 44 0.63 -20.17 -13.49
N TYR A 45 0.31 -21.03 -12.53
CA TYR A 45 -0.28 -22.34 -12.78
C TYR A 45 -1.71 -22.24 -13.36
N GLU A 46 -2.51 -21.28 -12.88
CA GLU A 46 -3.83 -21.03 -13.43
C GLU A 46 -3.74 -20.16 -14.70
N SER A 47 -3.72 -20.79 -15.88
CA SER A 47 -4.05 -20.10 -17.14
C SER A 47 -5.57 -19.94 -17.27
N SER A 48 -6.19 -19.19 -16.35
CA SER A 48 -7.63 -18.90 -16.40
C SER A 48 -7.95 -18.23 -17.73
N ARG A 49 -8.75 -18.90 -18.58
CA ARG A 49 -9.26 -18.36 -19.86
C ARG A 49 -10.24 -17.19 -19.66
N LYS A 50 -10.66 -16.90 -18.43
CA LYS A 50 -11.74 -15.93 -18.14
C LYS A 50 -11.25 -14.50 -17.96
N GLU A 51 -9.99 -14.30 -17.57
CA GLU A 51 -9.41 -12.97 -17.33
C GLU A 51 -8.46 -12.58 -18.46
N SER A 52 -8.45 -11.30 -18.82
CA SER A 52 -7.56 -10.79 -19.86
C SER A 52 -6.09 -10.86 -19.44
N GLN A 53 -5.17 -11.01 -20.41
CA GLN A 53 -3.72 -10.99 -20.14
C GLN A 53 -3.28 -9.68 -19.47
N MET A 54 -3.87 -8.55 -19.89
CA MET A 54 -3.62 -7.24 -19.28
C MET A 54 -4.01 -7.21 -17.80
N TYR A 55 -5.19 -7.74 -17.44
CA TYR A 55 -5.62 -7.83 -16.05
C TYR A 55 -4.66 -8.65 -15.20
N ARG A 56 -4.24 -9.82 -15.70
CA ARG A 56 -3.28 -10.70 -15.00
C ARG A 56 -1.95 -10.01 -14.77
N PHE A 57 -1.43 -9.31 -15.77
CA PHE A 57 -0.18 -8.56 -15.65
C PHE A 57 -0.28 -7.45 -14.59
N ILE A 58 -1.34 -6.66 -14.61
CA ILE A 58 -1.57 -5.58 -13.63
C ILE A 58 -1.72 -6.16 -12.22
N PHE A 59 -2.47 -7.26 -12.09
CA PHE A 59 -2.67 -7.93 -10.81
C PHE A 59 -1.37 -8.51 -10.23
N LEU A 60 -0.56 -9.15 -11.07
CA LEU A 60 0.76 -9.65 -10.69
C LEU A 60 1.67 -8.50 -10.26
N THR A 61 1.71 -7.41 -11.04
CA THR A 61 2.50 -6.22 -10.72
C THR A 61 2.06 -5.57 -9.41
N LYS A 62 0.75 -5.46 -9.14
CA LYS A 62 0.22 -5.02 -7.83
C LYS A 62 0.76 -5.89 -6.71
N THR A 63 0.72 -7.20 -6.89
CA THR A 63 1.08 -8.18 -5.86
C THR A 63 2.60 -8.15 -5.57
N ILE A 64 3.42 -8.09 -6.60
CA ILE A 64 4.88 -7.97 -6.49
C ILE A 64 5.26 -6.65 -5.82
N THR A 65 4.65 -5.53 -6.22
CA THR A 65 5.00 -4.23 -5.66
C THR A 65 4.48 -4.04 -4.23
N LEU A 66 3.34 -4.63 -3.86
CA LEU A 66 2.87 -4.70 -2.48
C LEU A 66 3.86 -5.46 -1.59
N TRP A 67 4.20 -6.71 -1.97
CA TRP A 67 5.18 -7.52 -1.25
C TRP A 67 6.55 -6.83 -1.18
N GLY A 68 7.05 -6.33 -2.32
CA GLY A 68 8.32 -5.63 -2.41
C GLY A 68 8.37 -4.38 -1.54
N SER A 69 7.28 -3.60 -1.47
CA SER A 69 7.21 -2.43 -0.60
C SER A 69 7.28 -2.79 0.89
N ALA A 70 6.67 -3.89 1.32
CA ALA A 70 6.71 -4.37 2.70
C ALA A 70 8.07 -4.98 3.09
N VAL A 71 8.65 -5.79 2.20
CA VAL A 71 10.02 -6.33 2.37
C VAL A 71 11.03 -5.20 2.45
N HIS A 72 10.92 -4.22 1.53
CA HIS A 72 11.79 -3.06 1.54
C HIS A 72 11.63 -2.25 2.82
N TRP A 73 10.39 -1.93 3.22
CA TRP A 73 10.12 -1.15 4.42
C TRP A 73 10.58 -1.84 5.71
N GLY A 74 10.41 -3.16 5.84
CA GLY A 74 10.67 -3.88 7.09
C GLY A 74 12.02 -4.56 7.23
N SER A 75 12.60 -5.02 6.13
CA SER A 75 13.84 -5.81 6.15
C SER A 75 15.02 -5.09 5.50
N LEU A 76 14.81 -4.47 4.34
CA LEU A 76 15.90 -3.79 3.62
C LEU A 76 16.22 -2.43 4.23
N HIS A 77 15.21 -1.59 4.40
CA HIS A 77 15.32 -0.27 5.04
C HIS A 77 15.09 -0.36 6.55
N SER A 78 14.04 -1.08 6.98
CA SER A 78 13.57 -1.11 8.37
C SER A 78 13.54 0.30 8.96
N VAL A 79 12.69 1.15 8.40
CA VAL A 79 12.70 2.59 8.71
C VAL A 79 12.34 2.86 10.17
N VAL A 80 13.06 3.77 10.79
CA VAL A 80 12.82 4.27 12.13
C VAL A 80 12.58 5.77 12.04
N PHE A 81 11.34 6.18 12.31
CA PHE A 81 11.02 7.60 12.47
C PHE A 81 11.40 8.06 13.88
N LEU A 82 11.96 9.25 13.96
CA LEU A 82 12.41 9.86 15.22
C LEU A 82 11.39 10.87 15.75
N PHE A 83 10.11 10.72 15.41
CA PHE A 83 9.10 11.70 15.78
C PHE A 83 9.00 11.92 17.30
N PRO A 84 8.80 13.17 17.74
CA PRO A 84 8.53 14.37 16.93
C PRO A 84 9.76 15.08 16.36
N PHE A 85 10.99 14.55 16.57
CA PHE A 85 12.17 15.07 15.89
C PHE A 85 12.06 14.81 14.37
N PRO A 86 12.35 15.81 13.51
CA PRO A 86 12.16 15.73 12.06
C PRO A 86 13.31 14.95 11.41
N GLY A 87 13.44 13.68 11.75
CA GLY A 87 14.47 12.80 11.24
C GLY A 87 14.02 11.34 11.16
N LEU A 88 14.74 10.59 10.35
CA LEU A 88 14.55 9.17 10.18
C LEU A 88 15.86 8.50 9.78
N TYR A 89 16.02 7.26 10.21
CA TYR A 89 17.11 6.39 9.79
C TYR A 89 16.58 5.00 9.47
N GLY A 90 17.46 4.09 9.08
CA GLY A 90 17.13 2.68 8.90
C GLY A 90 17.99 1.78 9.77
N ILE A 91 17.44 0.64 10.17
CA ILE A 91 18.15 -0.45 10.86
C ILE A 91 18.19 -1.73 10.02
N GLY A 92 17.78 -1.66 8.76
CA GLY A 92 17.68 -2.81 7.86
C GLY A 92 19.01 -3.18 7.19
N LEU A 93 18.95 -4.22 6.37
CA LEU A 93 20.11 -4.79 5.67
C LEU A 93 20.85 -3.78 4.78
N LEU A 94 20.16 -2.80 4.21
CA LEU A 94 20.74 -1.81 3.31
C LEU A 94 21.12 -0.49 4.01
N SER A 95 20.77 -0.32 5.28
CA SER A 95 20.96 0.93 6.02
C SER A 95 22.42 1.25 6.34
N GLY A 96 23.30 0.24 6.32
CA GLY A 96 24.75 0.45 6.43
C GLY A 96 25.42 0.91 5.11
N VAL A 97 24.70 0.85 3.98
CA VAL A 97 25.25 1.13 2.64
C VAL A 97 24.64 2.38 2.04
N PHE A 98 23.33 2.56 2.18
CA PHE A 98 22.60 3.67 1.60
C PHE A 98 22.01 4.56 2.69
N SER A 99 21.95 5.87 2.42
CA SER A 99 21.23 6.79 3.29
C SER A 99 19.73 6.48 3.27
N SER A 100 19.07 6.80 4.37
CA SER A 100 17.62 6.61 4.51
C SER A 100 16.85 7.49 3.52
N PHE A 101 17.46 8.58 3.05
CA PHE A 101 16.95 9.38 1.94
C PHE A 101 16.75 8.54 0.67
N VAL A 102 17.79 7.82 0.27
CA VAL A 102 17.79 6.98 -0.94
C VAL A 102 16.85 5.78 -0.76
N LEU A 103 16.90 5.13 0.40
CA LEU A 103 16.04 3.98 0.68
C LEU A 103 14.55 4.36 0.67
N MET A 104 14.19 5.53 1.17
CA MET A 104 12.79 5.99 1.10
C MET A 104 12.35 6.28 -0.34
N ASN A 105 13.23 6.80 -1.21
CA ASN A 105 12.91 7.00 -2.63
C ASN A 105 12.49 5.69 -3.32
N ILE A 106 13.23 4.61 -3.07
CA ILE A 106 12.92 3.28 -3.61
C ILE A 106 11.54 2.82 -3.12
N TRP A 107 11.26 3.02 -1.84
CA TRP A 107 9.96 2.68 -1.26
C TRP A 107 8.81 3.47 -1.89
N ILE A 108 8.96 4.79 -2.06
CA ILE A 108 7.95 5.65 -2.68
C ILE A 108 7.59 5.14 -4.08
N ILE A 109 8.59 4.74 -4.88
CA ILE A 109 8.36 4.21 -6.24
C ILE A 109 7.60 2.87 -6.18
N LEU A 110 8.02 1.94 -5.32
CA LEU A 110 7.35 0.65 -5.15
C LEU A 110 5.89 0.83 -4.72
N PHE A 111 5.66 1.69 -3.72
CA PHE A 111 4.34 1.95 -3.18
C PHE A 111 3.43 2.69 -4.19
N ALA A 112 3.96 3.70 -4.89
CA ALA A 112 3.24 4.40 -5.97
C ALA A 112 2.83 3.44 -7.09
N THR A 113 3.72 2.52 -7.47
CA THR A 113 3.42 1.48 -8.47
C THR A 113 2.26 0.60 -8.01
N MET A 114 2.26 0.17 -6.74
CA MET A 114 1.19 -0.63 -6.17
C MET A 114 -0.16 0.09 -6.21
N VAL A 115 -0.20 1.37 -5.79
CA VAL A 115 -1.40 2.21 -5.83
C VAL A 115 -1.90 2.40 -7.26
N LEU A 116 -1.01 2.68 -8.22
CA LEU A 116 -1.37 2.78 -9.63
C LEU A 116 -2.04 1.49 -10.13
N MET A 117 -1.46 0.33 -9.84
CA MET A 117 -2.04 -0.95 -10.27
C MET A 117 -3.42 -1.20 -9.66
N MET A 118 -3.69 -0.73 -8.43
CA MET A 118 -5.03 -0.80 -7.83
C MET A 118 -6.06 -0.02 -8.66
N PHE A 119 -5.73 1.18 -9.12
CA PHE A 119 -6.61 1.96 -9.98
C PHE A 119 -6.75 1.35 -11.37
N LEU A 120 -5.65 0.86 -11.97
CA LEU A 120 -5.70 0.22 -13.29
C LEU A 120 -6.58 -1.04 -13.29
N ILE A 121 -6.60 -1.81 -12.19
CA ILE A 121 -7.55 -2.93 -12.00
C ILE A 121 -9.00 -2.46 -12.14
N LEU A 122 -9.36 -1.34 -11.50
CA LEU A 122 -10.71 -0.79 -11.62
C LEU A 122 -11.01 -0.29 -13.02
N LEU A 123 -10.05 0.37 -13.68
CA LEU A 123 -10.23 0.87 -15.05
C LEU A 123 -10.41 -0.27 -16.06
N VAL A 124 -9.61 -1.33 -15.97
CA VAL A 124 -9.77 -2.51 -16.85
C VAL A 124 -11.15 -3.14 -16.64
N ARG A 125 -11.62 -3.22 -15.38
CA ARG A 125 -12.97 -3.70 -15.07
C ARG A 125 -14.07 -2.80 -15.62
N LEU A 126 -13.93 -1.47 -15.48
CA LEU A 126 -14.86 -0.51 -16.04
C LEU A 126 -14.92 -0.64 -17.57
N LYS A 127 -13.77 -0.76 -18.23
CA LYS A 127 -13.68 -0.97 -19.68
C LYS A 127 -14.38 -2.23 -20.14
N ALA A 128 -14.25 -3.33 -19.40
CA ALA A 128 -14.93 -4.59 -19.71
C ALA A 128 -16.46 -4.52 -19.54
N LEU A 129 -16.97 -3.57 -18.75
CA LEU A 129 -18.39 -3.45 -18.42
C LEU A 129 -19.11 -2.30 -19.14
N ALA A 130 -18.37 -1.31 -19.63
CA ALA A 130 -18.94 -0.11 -20.25
C ALA A 130 -19.80 -0.47 -21.47
N ARG A 131 -21.05 0.04 -21.48
CA ARG A 131 -21.97 -0.12 -22.62
C ARG A 131 -21.49 0.71 -23.82
N PRO A 132 -21.52 0.15 -25.05
CA PRO A 132 -21.29 0.96 -26.25
C PRO A 132 -22.30 2.12 -26.28
N GLU A 133 -21.82 3.32 -26.61
CA GLU A 133 -22.60 4.59 -26.71
C GLU A 133 -22.95 5.34 -25.42
N ARG A 134 -22.39 4.98 -24.26
CA ARG A 134 -22.53 5.77 -23.01
C ARG A 134 -21.26 6.57 -22.69
N VAL A 135 -21.41 7.58 -21.83
CA VAL A 135 -20.33 8.47 -21.35
C VAL A 135 -19.12 7.69 -20.80
N PHE A 136 -19.34 6.48 -20.27
CA PHE A 136 -18.28 5.63 -19.71
C PHE A 136 -17.63 4.66 -20.72
N SER A 137 -18.14 4.59 -21.95
CA SER A 137 -17.51 3.94 -23.10
C SER A 137 -16.45 4.89 -23.66
N PHE A 138 -15.33 5.00 -22.95
CA PHE A 138 -14.20 5.81 -23.40
C PHE A 138 -13.56 5.20 -24.66
N SER A 139 -13.22 6.06 -25.62
CA SER A 139 -12.32 5.67 -26.71
C SER A 139 -10.96 5.24 -26.15
N THR A 140 -10.21 4.44 -26.91
CA THR A 140 -8.84 4.05 -26.52
C THR A 140 -7.97 5.27 -26.20
N SER A 141 -8.10 6.36 -26.97
CA SER A 141 -7.38 7.61 -26.72
C SER A 141 -7.74 8.25 -25.37
N SER A 142 -9.02 8.26 -25.00
CA SER A 142 -9.47 8.79 -23.72
C SER A 142 -8.96 7.95 -22.54
N TYR A 143 -8.91 6.63 -22.69
CA TYR A 143 -8.28 5.73 -21.70
C TYR A 143 -6.80 6.03 -21.52
N ILE A 144 -6.06 6.27 -22.61
CA ILE A 144 -4.63 6.61 -22.56
C ILE A 144 -4.46 7.95 -21.83
N ILE A 145 -5.21 8.97 -22.20
CA ILE A 145 -5.15 10.30 -21.57
C ILE A 145 -5.44 10.19 -20.07
N PHE A 146 -6.53 9.52 -19.67
CA PHE A 146 -6.88 9.33 -18.27
C PHE A 146 -5.79 8.56 -17.50
N THR A 147 -5.23 7.51 -18.11
CA THR A 147 -4.15 6.72 -17.50
C THR A 147 -2.89 7.55 -17.30
N THR A 148 -2.52 8.40 -18.28
CA THR A 148 -1.38 9.31 -18.16
C THR A 148 -1.60 10.32 -17.03
N PHE A 149 -2.78 10.93 -16.93
CA PHE A 149 -3.11 11.82 -15.81
C PHE A 149 -3.01 11.10 -14.46
N LEU A 150 -3.50 9.86 -14.38
CA LEU A 150 -3.44 9.05 -13.17
C LEU A 150 -1.98 8.72 -12.77
N ILE A 151 -1.11 8.39 -13.75
CA ILE A 151 0.32 8.17 -13.51
C ILE A 151 0.96 9.44 -12.95
N LEU A 152 0.72 10.59 -13.58
CA LEU A 152 1.25 11.88 -13.10
C LEU A 152 0.73 12.24 -11.72
N PHE A 153 -0.55 12.00 -11.44
CA PHE A 153 -1.17 12.25 -10.14
C PHE A 153 -0.57 11.38 -9.03
N ILE A 154 -0.27 10.11 -9.32
CA ILE A 154 0.24 9.16 -8.31
C ILE A 154 1.74 9.34 -8.06
N TYR A 155 2.55 9.48 -9.11
CA TYR A 155 4.00 9.54 -8.95
C TYR A 155 4.51 10.94 -8.59
N SER A 156 3.97 11.99 -9.21
CA SER A 156 4.60 13.32 -9.15
C SER A 156 4.54 13.98 -7.76
N PRO A 157 3.40 14.06 -7.06
CA PRO A 157 3.29 14.91 -5.88
C PRO A 157 4.19 14.46 -4.72
N MET A 158 4.16 13.16 -4.38
CA MET A 158 4.97 12.63 -3.28
C MET A 158 6.46 12.58 -3.64
N SER A 159 6.80 12.16 -4.86
CA SER A 159 8.19 12.14 -5.32
C SER A 159 8.78 13.55 -5.36
N TYR A 160 8.02 14.54 -5.82
CA TYR A 160 8.44 15.94 -5.79
C TYR A 160 8.66 16.43 -4.37
N CYS A 161 7.70 16.20 -3.45
CA CYS A 161 7.83 16.64 -2.06
C CYS A 161 9.05 16.02 -1.36
N TRP A 162 9.35 14.75 -1.67
CA TRP A 162 10.47 14.02 -1.12
C TRP A 162 11.81 14.45 -1.73
N LEU A 163 11.92 14.50 -3.05
CA LEU A 163 13.15 14.90 -3.74
C LEU A 163 13.53 16.34 -3.39
N SER A 164 12.55 17.25 -3.34
CA SER A 164 12.78 18.64 -2.91
C SER A 164 12.99 18.80 -1.41
N ALA A 165 12.87 17.73 -0.62
CA ALA A 165 13.24 17.72 0.78
C ALA A 165 14.72 17.37 1.00
N TYR A 166 15.48 17.01 -0.05
CA TYR A 166 16.89 16.70 0.07
C TYR A 166 17.66 17.81 0.81
N SER A 167 18.59 17.38 1.66
CA SER A 167 19.40 18.22 2.53
C SER A 167 20.83 17.70 2.52
N THR A 168 21.80 18.58 2.37
CA THR A 168 23.22 18.19 2.44
C THR A 168 23.62 17.89 3.88
N PRO A 169 24.67 17.07 4.11
CA PRO A 169 25.18 16.81 5.46
C PRO A 169 25.46 18.08 6.27
N ASP A 170 26.06 19.09 5.64
CA ASP A 170 26.36 20.37 6.30
C ASP A 170 25.09 21.13 6.67
N SER A 171 24.10 21.16 5.78
CA SER A 171 22.83 21.83 6.03
C SER A 171 22.03 21.17 7.15
N MET A 172 21.99 19.83 7.18
CA MET A 172 21.38 19.08 8.29
C MET A 172 22.08 19.40 9.62
N LYS A 173 23.42 19.41 9.62
CA LYS A 173 24.21 19.71 10.82
C LYS A 173 23.98 21.13 11.33
N GLN A 174 23.99 22.11 10.43
CA GLN A 174 23.71 23.51 10.77
C GLN A 174 22.28 23.69 11.33
N PHE A 175 21.30 23.02 10.72
CA PHE A 175 19.93 23.04 11.22
C PHE A 175 19.81 22.48 12.64
N VAL A 176 20.39 21.30 12.89
CA VAL A 176 20.40 20.69 14.24
C VAL A 176 21.17 21.55 15.24
N LEU A 177 22.32 22.14 14.85
CA LEU A 177 23.07 23.05 15.72
C LEU A 177 22.24 24.27 16.14
N ASN A 178 21.50 24.87 15.20
CA ASN A 178 20.76 26.10 15.43
C ASN A 178 19.42 25.87 16.16
N TYR A 179 18.74 24.75 15.88
CA TYR A 179 17.37 24.52 16.35
C TYR A 179 17.21 23.36 17.34
N TYR A 180 18.18 22.44 17.40
CA TYR A 180 18.15 21.24 18.26
C TYR A 180 19.54 20.96 18.89
N PRO A 181 20.18 21.93 19.59
CA PRO A 181 21.60 21.86 19.94
C PRO A 181 21.97 20.66 20.84
N LYS A 182 21.01 20.11 21.59
CA LYS A 182 21.21 18.91 22.43
C LYS A 182 21.18 17.59 21.65
N CYS A 183 20.83 17.61 20.36
CA CYS A 183 20.57 16.42 19.55
C CYS A 183 21.71 16.04 18.60
N LEU A 184 22.91 16.61 18.77
CA LEU A 184 24.03 16.44 17.83
C LEU A 184 24.54 14.99 17.70
N LYS A 185 24.33 14.16 18.73
CA LYS A 185 24.70 12.73 18.72
C LYS A 185 23.98 11.95 17.63
N ILE A 186 22.88 12.46 17.08
CA ILE A 186 22.12 11.82 16.01
C ILE A 186 22.94 11.59 14.74
N PHE A 187 23.97 12.40 14.50
CA PHE A 187 24.85 12.27 13.34
C PHE A 187 25.85 11.10 13.45
N GLU A 188 25.94 10.47 14.62
CA GLU A 188 26.70 9.22 14.79
C GLU A 188 25.95 8.03 14.16
N ILE A 189 24.65 8.17 13.89
CA ILE A 189 23.81 7.13 13.28
C ILE A 189 24.09 7.06 11.77
N PRO A 190 24.56 5.90 11.24
CA PRO A 190 24.82 5.75 9.81
C PRO A 190 23.55 5.95 8.98
N GLY A 191 23.67 6.71 7.89
CA GLY A 191 22.58 6.90 6.93
C GLY A 191 21.38 7.69 7.46
N ILE A 192 21.50 8.38 8.61
CA ILE A 192 20.48 9.31 9.13
C ILE A 192 20.12 10.36 8.09
N PHE A 193 18.83 10.69 8.03
CA PHE A 193 18.32 11.82 7.27
C PHE A 193 17.50 12.72 8.19
N VAL A 194 17.82 14.01 8.19
CA VAL A 194 17.16 15.05 8.99
C VAL A 194 16.67 16.12 8.03
N TYR A 195 15.45 16.61 8.22
CA TYR A 195 14.98 17.76 7.46
C TYR A 195 15.72 19.01 7.94
N ASP A 196 16.31 19.77 7.02
CA ASP A 196 16.99 21.05 7.26
C ASP A 196 16.02 22.25 7.33
N ASP A 197 14.72 22.00 7.19
CA ASP A 197 13.66 23.00 7.28
C ASP A 197 12.37 22.33 7.78
N ASP A 198 11.72 22.98 8.74
CA ASP A 198 10.44 22.54 9.30
C ASP A 198 9.35 22.50 8.22
N TRP A 199 9.40 23.41 7.24
CA TRP A 199 8.46 23.42 6.14
C TRP A 199 8.60 22.19 5.24
N LYS A 200 9.82 21.70 4.99
CA LYS A 200 10.05 20.49 4.18
C LYS A 200 9.38 19.26 4.80
N PHE A 201 9.48 19.14 6.13
CA PHE A 201 8.83 18.08 6.89
C PHE A 201 7.30 18.20 6.85
N HIS A 202 6.76 19.38 7.17
CA HIS A 202 5.33 19.62 7.16
C HIS A 202 4.69 19.43 5.77
N ARG A 203 5.38 19.87 4.71
CA ARG A 203 4.92 19.71 3.32
C ARG A 203 4.70 18.24 2.96
N LEU A 204 5.58 17.33 3.40
CA LEU A 204 5.42 15.89 3.19
C LEU A 204 4.18 15.35 3.90
N ILE A 205 3.96 15.76 5.15
CA ILE A 205 2.75 15.39 5.92
C ILE A 205 1.50 15.89 5.21
N TYR A 206 1.45 17.17 4.81
CA TYR A 206 0.32 17.74 4.08
C TYR A 206 0.05 17.03 2.76
N CYS A 207 1.10 16.79 1.96
CA CYS A 207 0.99 16.08 0.69
C CYS A 207 0.43 14.66 0.88
N SER A 208 0.95 13.91 1.87
CA SER A 208 0.46 12.55 2.17
C SER A 208 -1.01 12.52 2.55
N ARG A 209 -1.48 13.47 3.39
CA ARG A 209 -2.89 13.58 3.78
C ARG A 209 -3.80 13.86 2.58
N ILE A 210 -3.42 14.83 1.75
CA ILE A 210 -4.20 15.20 0.55
C ILE A 210 -4.25 14.02 -0.42
N LEU A 211 -3.12 13.37 -0.70
CA LEU A 211 -3.07 12.22 -1.59
C LEU A 211 -3.93 11.06 -1.09
N MET A 212 -3.86 10.73 0.20
CA MET A 212 -4.68 9.66 0.78
C MET A 212 -6.18 9.98 0.68
N GLY A 213 -6.58 11.21 1.02
CA GLY A 213 -7.98 11.64 0.95
C GLY A 213 -8.52 11.66 -0.48
N VAL A 214 -7.81 12.32 -1.40
CA VAL A 214 -8.22 12.45 -2.81
C VAL A 214 -8.20 11.09 -3.51
N SER A 215 -7.17 10.28 -3.32
CA SER A 215 -7.09 8.94 -3.92
C SER A 215 -8.21 8.03 -3.42
N GLY A 216 -8.49 8.07 -2.10
CA GLY A 216 -9.62 7.35 -1.52
C GLY A 216 -10.96 7.78 -2.12
N GLY A 217 -11.18 9.08 -2.28
CA GLY A 217 -12.37 9.64 -2.91
C GLY A 217 -12.55 9.19 -4.36
N ILE A 218 -11.49 9.33 -5.19
CA ILE A 218 -11.50 8.89 -6.60
C ILE A 218 -11.79 7.38 -6.68
N TYR A 219 -11.16 6.58 -5.83
CA TYR A 219 -11.35 5.13 -5.79
C TYR A 219 -12.83 4.76 -5.53
N VAL A 220 -13.46 5.40 -4.55
CA VAL A 220 -14.88 5.19 -4.22
C VAL A 220 -15.78 5.60 -5.39
N ILE A 221 -15.52 6.74 -6.03
CA ILE A 221 -16.28 7.22 -7.20
C ILE A 221 -16.22 6.19 -8.34
N ILE A 222 -15.04 5.68 -8.69
CA ILE A 222 -14.89 4.68 -9.74
C ILE A 222 -15.66 3.40 -9.38
N CYS A 223 -15.60 2.96 -8.13
CA CYS A 223 -16.37 1.79 -7.68
C CYS A 223 -17.88 1.99 -7.84
N GLN A 224 -18.41 3.19 -7.51
CA GLN A 224 -19.83 3.50 -7.69
C GLN A 224 -20.22 3.51 -9.17
N ILE A 225 -19.37 4.04 -10.05
CA ILE A 225 -19.58 4.00 -11.52
C ILE A 225 -19.65 2.55 -12.01
N ILE A 226 -18.75 1.67 -11.55
CA ILE A 226 -18.76 0.26 -11.93
C ILE A 226 -20.04 -0.42 -11.43
N ILE A 227 -20.46 -0.20 -10.19
CA ILE A 227 -21.71 -0.75 -9.64
C ILE A 227 -22.92 -0.30 -10.48
N PHE A 228 -22.96 0.98 -10.83
CA PHE A 228 -24.00 1.53 -11.69
C PHE A 228 -24.03 0.85 -13.06
N GLU A 229 -22.89 0.68 -13.72
CA GLU A 229 -22.82 0.02 -15.03
C GLU A 229 -23.18 -1.47 -14.94
N ILE A 230 -22.78 -2.20 -13.89
CA ILE A 230 -23.23 -3.58 -13.66
C ILE A 230 -24.76 -3.64 -13.57
N ASN A 231 -25.37 -2.77 -12.78
CA ASN A 231 -26.82 -2.74 -12.59
C ASN A 231 -27.57 -2.45 -13.89
N GLN A 232 -27.00 -1.63 -14.76
CA GLN A 232 -27.62 -1.33 -16.05
C GLN A 232 -27.43 -2.47 -17.06
N GLN A 233 -26.26 -3.12 -17.06
CA GLN A 233 -25.98 -4.28 -17.90
C GLN A 233 -26.78 -5.53 -17.48
N CYS A 234 -27.35 -5.57 -16.28
CA CYS A 234 -28.33 -6.60 -15.89
C CYS A 234 -29.52 -6.70 -16.85
N LYS A 235 -29.82 -5.63 -17.60
CA LYS A 235 -30.93 -5.58 -18.56
C LYS A 235 -30.60 -6.21 -19.91
N THR A 236 -29.31 -6.43 -20.20
CA THR A 236 -28.81 -6.81 -21.53
C THR A 236 -27.93 -8.05 -21.51
N LEU A 237 -27.14 -8.26 -20.46
CA LEU A 237 -26.25 -9.42 -20.31
C LEU A 237 -26.96 -10.60 -19.64
N SER A 238 -26.46 -11.80 -19.91
CA SER A 238 -26.95 -13.01 -19.26
C SER A 238 -26.67 -13.01 -17.75
N TYR A 239 -27.56 -13.65 -16.99
CA TYR A 239 -27.47 -13.75 -15.53
C TYR A 239 -26.10 -14.28 -15.06
N HIS A 240 -25.53 -15.27 -15.76
CA HIS A 240 -24.24 -15.86 -15.40
C HIS A 240 -23.07 -14.88 -15.54
N VAL A 241 -23.07 -14.04 -16.58
CA VAL A 241 -22.03 -13.03 -16.82
C VAL A 241 -22.14 -11.90 -15.79
N VAL A 242 -23.35 -11.41 -15.52
CA VAL A 242 -23.60 -10.39 -14.50
C VAL A 242 -23.18 -10.88 -13.11
N LYS A 243 -23.55 -12.12 -12.75
CA LYS A 243 -23.16 -12.75 -11.49
C LYS A 243 -21.64 -12.85 -11.35
N TYR A 244 -20.93 -13.17 -12.43
CA TYR A 244 -19.47 -13.17 -12.46
C TYR A 244 -18.89 -11.80 -12.14
N HIS A 245 -19.29 -10.75 -12.87
CA HIS A 245 -18.75 -9.40 -12.66
C HIS A 245 -19.08 -8.84 -11.27
N ARG A 246 -20.29 -9.10 -10.75
CA ARG A 246 -20.67 -8.71 -9.38
C ARG A 246 -19.81 -9.39 -8.33
N LYS A 247 -19.56 -10.70 -8.49
CA LYS A 247 -18.65 -11.44 -7.60
C LYS A 247 -17.24 -10.86 -7.68
N ALA A 248 -16.71 -10.70 -8.89
CA ALA A 248 -15.34 -10.25 -9.10
C ALA A 248 -15.10 -8.82 -8.58
N LEU A 249 -16.09 -7.93 -8.70
CA LEU A 249 -16.05 -6.59 -8.09
C LEU A 249 -16.08 -6.69 -6.56
N LYS A 250 -16.98 -7.48 -5.98
CA LYS A 250 -17.05 -7.69 -4.53
C LYS A 250 -15.71 -8.20 -3.98
N ASP A 251 -15.12 -9.19 -4.64
CA ASP A 251 -13.84 -9.78 -4.24
C ASP A 251 -12.72 -8.70 -4.27
N THR A 252 -12.66 -7.90 -5.35
CA THR A 252 -11.72 -6.77 -5.47
C THR A 252 -11.93 -5.72 -4.37
N LEU A 253 -13.18 -5.37 -4.07
CA LEU A 253 -13.52 -4.40 -3.02
C LEU A 253 -13.09 -4.89 -1.65
N VAL A 254 -13.33 -6.16 -1.33
CA VAL A 254 -12.94 -6.74 -0.04
C VAL A 254 -11.41 -6.76 0.11
N GLN A 255 -10.68 -7.19 -0.94
CA GLN A 255 -9.21 -7.18 -0.92
C GLN A 255 -8.65 -5.76 -0.70
N ASN A 256 -9.20 -4.78 -1.43
CA ASN A 256 -8.73 -3.41 -1.33
C ASN A 256 -9.17 -2.72 -0.03
N ALA A 257 -10.33 -3.07 0.55
CA ALA A 257 -10.76 -2.59 1.86
C ALA A 257 -9.84 -3.12 2.98
N ILE A 258 -9.49 -4.42 2.94
CA ILE A 258 -8.50 -5.00 3.85
C ILE A 258 -7.18 -4.24 3.72
N LEU A 259 -6.67 -4.11 2.50
CA LEU A 259 -5.40 -3.41 2.25
C LEU A 259 -5.44 -1.96 2.74
N LEU A 260 -6.54 -1.24 2.50
CA LEU A 260 -6.72 0.17 2.88
C LEU A 260 -6.58 0.35 4.39
N VAL A 261 -7.13 -0.55 5.20
CA VAL A 261 -7.02 -0.46 6.67
C VAL A 261 -5.56 -0.43 7.10
N PHE A 262 -4.75 -1.38 6.64
CA PHE A 262 -3.34 -1.46 7.05
C PHE A 262 -2.49 -0.33 6.46
N VAL A 263 -2.71 -0.01 5.19
CA VAL A 263 -1.94 1.01 4.46
C VAL A 263 -2.29 2.43 4.88
N THR A 264 -3.49 2.66 5.41
CA THR A 264 -3.94 3.98 5.90
C THR A 264 -3.61 4.18 7.38
N LEU A 265 -3.81 3.13 8.19
CA LEU A 265 -3.62 3.23 9.63
C LEU A 265 -2.17 3.53 10.00
N ALA A 266 -1.20 2.90 9.34
CA ALA A 266 0.21 3.13 9.63
C ALA A 266 0.66 4.60 9.38
N PRO A 267 0.44 5.20 8.19
CA PRO A 267 0.73 6.62 7.97
C PRO A 267 -0.03 7.55 8.93
N LEU A 268 -1.30 7.27 9.25
CA LEU A 268 -2.05 8.10 10.20
C LEU A 268 -1.41 8.10 11.58
N ILE A 269 -0.99 6.94 12.09
CA ILE A 269 -0.29 6.84 13.37
C ILE A 269 1.04 7.62 13.33
N GLN A 270 1.81 7.47 12.25
CA GLN A 270 3.07 8.19 12.08
C GLN A 270 2.88 9.72 12.03
N ILE A 271 1.85 10.17 11.32
CA ILE A 271 1.44 11.57 11.26
C ILE A 271 1.04 12.07 12.66
N LEU A 272 0.28 11.29 13.43
CA LEU A 272 -0.09 11.68 14.80
C LEU A 272 1.15 11.76 15.70
N ASN A 273 2.09 10.84 15.55
CA ASN A 273 3.35 10.86 16.31
C ASN A 273 4.21 12.09 15.99
N ALA A 274 4.18 12.59 14.76
CA ALA A 274 4.89 13.81 14.37
C ALA A 274 4.45 15.07 15.14
N TYR A 275 3.22 15.11 15.66
CA TYR A 275 2.68 16.25 16.42
C TYR A 275 2.69 16.04 17.95
N LYS A 276 3.30 14.95 18.44
CA LYS A 276 3.46 14.73 19.88
C LYS A 276 4.51 15.67 20.48
N LYS A 277 4.50 15.81 21.80
CA LYS A 277 5.49 16.62 22.51
C LYS A 277 6.87 15.91 22.53
N PRO A 278 7.99 16.66 22.56
CA PRO A 278 9.35 16.08 22.56
C PRO A 278 9.63 15.10 23.69
N GLU A 279 8.97 15.27 24.84
CA GLU A 279 9.14 14.44 26.04
C GLU A 279 8.34 13.12 25.98
N GLU A 280 7.49 12.93 24.97
CA GLU A 280 6.72 11.71 24.82
C GLU A 280 7.55 10.61 24.13
N ASN A 281 7.55 9.42 24.73
CA ASN A 281 8.12 8.24 24.09
C ASN A 281 7.19 7.74 22.95
N THR A 282 7.62 7.93 21.71
CA THR A 282 6.89 7.50 20.50
C THR A 282 7.36 6.14 19.96
N ILE A 283 8.41 5.55 20.54
CA ILE A 283 9.12 4.39 20.00
C ILE A 283 8.17 3.22 19.74
N ASN A 284 7.46 2.76 20.78
CA ASN A 284 6.57 1.62 20.69
C ASN A 284 5.43 1.85 19.68
N ILE A 285 4.90 3.08 19.62
CA ILE A 285 3.80 3.43 18.71
C ILE A 285 4.30 3.41 17.25
N THR A 286 5.49 3.96 17.00
CA THR A 286 6.15 3.93 15.69
C THR A 286 6.46 2.50 15.24
N ILE A 287 6.93 1.64 16.15
CA ILE A 287 7.15 0.21 15.90
C ILE A 287 5.84 -0.48 15.51
N ILE A 288 4.76 -0.26 16.27
CA ILE A 288 3.44 -0.83 15.97
C ILE A 288 2.95 -0.38 14.59
N ALA A 289 3.06 0.92 14.26
CA ALA A 289 2.68 1.43 12.95
C ALA A 289 3.47 0.75 11.81
N ASN A 290 4.77 0.56 12.00
CA ASN A 290 5.64 -0.15 11.07
C ASN A 290 5.23 -1.63 10.91
N LEU A 291 4.91 -2.32 12.00
CA LEU A 291 4.43 -3.71 11.98
C LEU A 291 3.09 -3.85 11.25
N ILE A 292 2.17 -2.89 11.45
CA ILE A 292 0.88 -2.83 10.73
C ILE A 292 1.14 -2.73 9.22
N PHE A 293 1.99 -1.80 8.79
CA PHE A 293 2.28 -1.64 7.37
C PHE A 293 2.87 -2.91 6.75
N VAL A 294 3.88 -3.51 7.40
CA VAL A 294 4.55 -4.71 6.88
C VAL A 294 3.66 -5.94 6.91
N SER A 295 2.66 -5.97 7.77
CA SER A 295 1.67 -7.04 7.80
C SER A 295 0.63 -6.93 6.68
N ALA A 296 0.43 -5.76 6.06
CA ALA A 296 -0.60 -5.51 5.05
C ALA A 296 -0.69 -6.55 3.90
N PRO A 297 0.41 -7.09 3.36
CA PRO A 297 0.35 -8.06 2.29
C PRO A 297 -0.24 -9.42 2.71
N ILE A 298 -0.10 -9.83 3.98
CA ILE A 298 -0.57 -11.14 4.47
C ILE A 298 -2.09 -11.30 4.34
N PRO A 299 -2.94 -10.45 4.97
CA PRO A 299 -4.39 -10.61 4.89
C PRO A 299 -4.92 -10.34 3.48
N CYS A 300 -4.26 -9.48 2.70
CA CYS A 300 -4.60 -9.24 1.30
C CYS A 300 -4.43 -10.51 0.46
N THR A 301 -3.28 -11.19 0.58
CA THR A 301 -2.97 -12.43 -0.15
C THR A 301 -3.86 -13.59 0.30
N LEU A 302 -4.13 -13.71 1.60
CA LEU A 302 -5.10 -14.70 2.10
C LEU A 302 -6.50 -14.45 1.51
N ALA A 303 -6.96 -13.19 1.47
CA ALA A 303 -8.25 -12.86 0.87
C ALA A 303 -8.34 -13.28 -0.60
N VAL A 304 -7.30 -13.04 -1.40
CA VAL A 304 -7.22 -13.49 -2.79
C VAL A 304 -7.36 -15.01 -2.90
N ILE A 305 -6.58 -15.75 -2.09
CA ILE A 305 -6.55 -17.21 -2.11
C ILE A 305 -7.92 -17.79 -1.73
N PHE A 306 -8.56 -17.27 -0.68
CA PHE A 306 -9.83 -17.82 -0.18
C PHE A 306 -11.05 -17.42 -1.04
N GLN A 307 -11.01 -16.27 -1.73
CA GLN A 307 -12.10 -15.83 -2.60
C GLN A 307 -12.11 -16.56 -3.95
N ASN A 308 -10.93 -16.95 -4.45
CA ASN A 308 -10.82 -17.74 -5.66
C ASN A 308 -11.09 -19.22 -5.35
N THR A 309 -12.21 -19.73 -5.85
CA THR A 309 -12.64 -21.12 -5.67
C THR A 309 -11.64 -22.13 -6.24
N PHE A 310 -10.90 -21.77 -7.30
CA PHE A 310 -9.88 -22.64 -7.88
C PHE A 310 -8.65 -22.75 -6.96
N TYR A 311 -8.15 -21.61 -6.47
CA TYR A 311 -7.03 -21.58 -5.51
C TYR A 311 -7.36 -22.33 -4.24
N ARG A 312 -8.56 -22.09 -3.69
CA ARG A 312 -9.05 -22.79 -2.52
C ARG A 312 -9.19 -24.30 -2.75
N GLY A 313 -9.78 -24.70 -3.88
CA GLY A 313 -9.92 -26.11 -4.27
C GLY A 313 -8.56 -26.81 -4.44
N TYR A 314 -7.57 -26.14 -5.03
CA TYR A 314 -6.22 -26.66 -5.16
C TYR A 314 -5.55 -26.88 -3.79
N ILE A 315 -5.63 -25.88 -2.90
CA ILE A 315 -5.03 -25.95 -1.57
C ILE A 315 -5.71 -27.01 -0.71
N PHE A 316 -7.05 -27.01 -0.64
CA PHE A 316 -7.80 -27.99 0.14
C PHE A 316 -7.69 -29.41 -0.43
N GLY A 317 -7.62 -29.55 -1.76
CA GLY A 317 -7.36 -30.83 -2.41
C GLY A 317 -5.99 -31.40 -2.05
N LYS A 318 -4.94 -30.56 -1.97
CA LYS A 318 -3.60 -30.98 -1.52
C LYS A 318 -3.51 -31.25 -0.01
N LEU A 319 -4.31 -30.56 0.80
CA LEU A 319 -4.38 -30.75 2.25
C LEU A 319 -5.34 -31.88 2.67
N GLY A 320 -6.00 -32.56 1.73
CA GLY A 320 -6.95 -33.64 2.02
C GLY A 320 -8.25 -33.17 2.69
N ILE A 321 -8.53 -31.86 2.68
CA ILE A 321 -9.74 -31.27 3.27
C ILE A 321 -10.86 -31.32 2.22
N LYS A 322 -11.87 -32.17 2.41
CA LYS A 322 -13.06 -32.19 1.54
C LYS A 322 -13.84 -30.87 1.69
N GLU A 323 -14.02 -30.13 0.60
CA GLU A 323 -14.99 -29.03 0.57
C GLU A 323 -16.40 -29.61 0.79
N ARG A 324 -17.18 -28.99 1.68
CA ARG A 324 -18.65 -29.19 1.69
C ARG A 324 -19.18 -28.69 0.35
N GLN A 325 -19.63 -29.62 -0.50
CA GLN A 325 -20.34 -29.26 -1.72
C GLN A 325 -21.57 -28.41 -1.33
N PRO A 326 -21.84 -27.30 -2.05
CA PRO A 326 -23.11 -26.60 -1.88
C PRO A 326 -24.24 -27.56 -2.23
N THR A 327 -25.22 -27.67 -1.33
CA THR A 327 -26.42 -28.48 -1.50
C THR A 327 -27.09 -28.11 -2.82
N ILE A 328 -27.03 -29.00 -3.81
CA ILE A 328 -27.85 -28.92 -5.00
C ILE A 328 -29.26 -29.23 -4.51
N VAL A 329 -30.08 -28.20 -4.33
CA VAL A 329 -31.52 -28.39 -4.18
C VAL A 329 -32.03 -28.84 -5.54
N ASP A 330 -32.29 -30.14 -5.65
CA ASP A 330 -32.83 -30.78 -6.83
C ASP A 330 -34.29 -30.31 -7.00
N SER A 331 -34.50 -29.21 -7.74
CA SER A 331 -35.83 -28.77 -8.15
C SER A 331 -36.27 -29.58 -9.37
N THR A 332 -36.44 -30.89 -9.20
CA THR A 332 -37.14 -31.77 -10.14
C THR A 332 -38.39 -32.34 -9.47
N HIS A 333 -39.27 -31.46 -8.99
CA HIS A 333 -40.68 -31.84 -8.92
C HIS A 333 -41.26 -31.80 -10.33
N LYS A 334 -41.22 -32.95 -11.00
CA LYS A 334 -42.16 -33.30 -12.05
C LYS A 334 -43.57 -33.10 -11.50
N VAL A 335 -44.31 -32.14 -12.07
CA VAL A 335 -45.77 -32.19 -12.04
C VAL A 335 -46.17 -33.05 -13.23
N THR A 336 -46.52 -34.29 -12.95
CA THR A 336 -47.22 -35.18 -13.88
C THR A 336 -48.72 -35.05 -13.66
N ASN A 337 -49.40 -34.85 -14.79
CA ASN A 337 -50.84 -34.90 -15.08
C ASN A 337 -51.68 -33.69 -14.70
#